data_AF-A0AAJ6E7Q4-F1
#
_entry.id   AF-A0AAJ6E7Q4-F1
#
_cell.length_a   1.000
_cell.length_b   1.000
_cell.length_c   1.000
_cell.angle_alpha   90.00
_cell.angle_beta   90.00
_cell.angle_gamma   90.00
#
_symmetry.space_group_name_H-M   'P 1'
#
loop_
_entity.id
_entity.type
_entity.pdbx_description
1 polymer ?
#
loop_
_entity_poly.entity_id
_entity_poly.type
_entity_poly.pdbx_seq_one_letter_code
_entity_poly.pdbx_strand_id
1 'polypeptide(L)'
;MSVTPTLYNLFDETDFQYWELQINNGNLPTPEQLARLLEANPDKPLPSWLRPLIIMGIRRELKAKRGRPPKSLCAQLRLWAAMGEYRAVLAQIQDGDDKQSEARSAHAARAADQRPAHERAAEHLVREWRLPMSWRSFLNEVHSKK
;
A
#
# COMPACT_ATOMS: atom_id res chain seq x y z
N MET A 1 6.03 0.29 -40.01
CA MET A 1 5.71 1.69 -39.66
C MET A 1 5.65 1.78 -38.15
N SER A 2 6.62 2.44 -37.53
CA SER A 2 6.67 2.65 -36.08
C SER A 2 5.66 3.74 -35.71
N VAL A 3 4.50 3.34 -35.19
CA VAL A 3 3.53 4.27 -34.61
C VAL A 3 4.13 4.81 -33.33
N THR A 4 4.44 6.10 -33.29
CA THR A 4 4.88 6.80 -32.08
C THR A 4 3.77 6.68 -31.04
N PRO A 5 4.00 6.04 -29.88
CA PRO A 5 2.96 5.86 -28.89
C PRO A 5 2.54 7.21 -28.31
N THR A 6 1.25 7.53 -28.41
CA THR A 6 0.64 8.68 -27.74
C THR A 6 0.50 8.38 -26.24
N LEU A 7 0.55 9.41 -25.38
CA LEU A 7 0.39 9.27 -23.92
C LEU A 7 -0.89 8.50 -23.53
N TYR A 8 -1.94 8.60 -24.33
CA TYR A 8 -3.20 7.87 -24.13
C TYR A 8 -3.03 6.34 -24.23
N ASN A 9 -2.13 5.85 -25.08
CA ASN A 9 -1.85 4.42 -25.26
C ASN A 9 -1.16 3.80 -24.04
N LEU A 10 -0.65 4.63 -23.12
CA LEU A 10 -0.03 4.19 -21.86
C LEU A 10 -1.05 3.97 -20.74
N PHE A 11 -2.31 4.30 -20.95
CA PHE A 11 -3.37 4.18 -19.93
C PHE A 11 -4.60 3.41 -20.42
N ASP A 12 -4.63 3.00 -21.69
CA ASP A 12 -5.77 2.26 -22.24
C ASP A 12 -5.60 0.75 -22.06
N GLU A 13 -6.37 0.17 -21.13
CA GLU A 13 -6.40 -1.28 -20.90
C GLU A 13 -6.92 -2.08 -22.12
N THR A 14 -7.42 -1.42 -23.16
CA THR A 14 -7.83 -2.05 -24.42
C THR A 14 -6.75 -2.00 -25.50
N ASP A 15 -5.56 -1.44 -25.25
CA ASP A 15 -4.44 -1.42 -26.21
C ASP A 15 -3.45 -2.57 -25.94
N PHE A 16 -2.97 -3.22 -27.00
CA PHE A 16 -1.89 -4.20 -26.93
C PHE A 16 -0.58 -3.58 -26.43
N GLN A 17 -0.27 -2.34 -26.81
CA GLN A 17 0.98 -1.67 -26.38
C GLN A 17 0.99 -1.42 -24.87
N TYR A 18 -0.16 -1.05 -24.29
CA TYR A 18 -0.31 -0.89 -22.85
C TYR A 18 0.04 -2.20 -22.12
N TRP A 19 -0.58 -3.30 -22.55
CA TRP A 19 -0.38 -4.59 -21.88
C TRP A 19 1.03 -5.14 -22.08
N GLU A 20 1.64 -4.95 -23.24
CA GLU A 20 3.05 -5.31 -23.46
C GLU A 20 3.98 -4.61 -22.45
N LEU A 21 3.76 -3.31 -22.17
CA LEU A 21 4.49 -2.58 -21.15
C LEU A 21 4.19 -3.08 -19.72
N GLN A 22 2.92 -3.35 -19.40
CA GLN A 22 2.53 -3.87 -18.09
C GLN A 22 3.17 -5.24 -17.81
N ILE A 23 3.21 -6.12 -18.80
CA ILE A 23 3.83 -7.45 -18.70
C ILE A 23 5.34 -7.34 -18.49
N ASN A 24 6.01 -6.45 -19.23
CA ASN A 24 7.43 -6.18 -19.03
C ASN A 24 7.73 -5.65 -17.61
N ASN A 25 6.77 -4.96 -16.99
CA ASN A 25 6.84 -4.52 -15.59
C ASN A 25 6.39 -5.59 -14.57
N GLY A 26 6.08 -6.82 -15.03
CA GLY A 26 5.69 -7.95 -14.18
C GLY A 26 4.22 -7.99 -13.78
N ASN A 27 3.38 -7.15 -14.38
CA ASN A 27 1.93 -7.12 -14.18
C ASN A 27 1.24 -7.97 -15.26
N LEU A 28 0.54 -9.03 -14.84
CA LEU A 28 -0.23 -9.89 -15.74
C LEU A 28 -1.70 -9.46 -15.77
N PRO A 29 -2.37 -9.49 -16.94
CA PRO A 29 -3.80 -9.20 -17.05
C PRO A 29 -4.63 -10.25 -16.31
N THR A 30 -5.77 -9.84 -15.76
CA THR A 30 -6.78 -10.81 -15.32
C THR A 30 -7.50 -11.44 -16.51
N PRO A 31 -8.19 -12.59 -16.34
CA PRO A 31 -9.00 -13.18 -17.40
C PRO A 31 -10.04 -12.21 -17.99
N GLU A 32 -10.66 -11.36 -17.16
CA GLU A 32 -11.65 -10.37 -17.60
C GLU A 32 -11.00 -9.24 -18.42
N GLN A 33 -9.82 -8.78 -18.00
CA GLN A 33 -9.05 -7.79 -18.76
C GLN A 33 -8.57 -8.34 -20.10
N LEU A 34 -8.14 -9.61 -20.11
CA LEU A 34 -7.74 -10.29 -21.33
C LEU A 34 -8.93 -10.45 -22.30
N ALA A 35 -10.12 -10.77 -21.80
CA ALA A 35 -11.32 -10.85 -22.61
C ALA A 35 -11.66 -9.49 -23.24
N ARG A 36 -11.67 -8.41 -22.44
CA ARG A 36 -11.90 -7.04 -22.94
C ARG A 36 -10.88 -6.61 -23.99
N LEU A 37 -9.61 -6.96 -23.79
CA LEU A 37 -8.53 -6.66 -24.74
C LEU A 37 -8.77 -7.34 -26.10
N LEU A 38 -9.25 -8.59 -26.10
CA LEU A 38 -9.58 -9.33 -27.31
C LEU A 38 -10.85 -8.81 -27.98
N GLU A 39 -11.89 -8.50 -27.20
CA GLU A 39 -13.15 -7.94 -27.69
C GLU A 39 -12.96 -6.55 -28.34
N ALA A 40 -12.06 -5.74 -27.80
CA ALA A 40 -11.76 -4.41 -28.33
C ALA A 40 -10.90 -4.44 -29.61
N ASN A 41 -10.24 -5.56 -29.91
CA ASN A 41 -9.31 -5.69 -31.04
C ASN A 41 -9.60 -6.96 -31.88
N PRO A 42 -10.83 -7.15 -32.39
CA PRO A 42 -11.22 -8.39 -33.07
C PRO A 42 -10.49 -8.59 -34.40
N ASP A 43 -10.18 -7.50 -35.11
CA ASP A 43 -9.59 -7.53 -36.45
C ASP A 43 -8.06 -7.37 -36.45
N LYS A 44 -7.45 -7.18 -35.28
CA LYS A 44 -6.00 -6.98 -35.18
C LYS A 44 -5.27 -8.33 -35.06
N PRO A 45 -4.11 -8.50 -35.72
CA PRO A 45 -3.32 -9.72 -35.57
C PRO A 45 -2.83 -9.85 -34.13
N LEU A 46 -3.05 -11.03 -33.54
CA LEU A 46 -2.63 -11.32 -32.16
C LEU A 46 -1.10 -11.30 -32.04
N PRO A 47 -0.53 -10.43 -31.17
CA PRO A 47 0.89 -10.42 -30.89
C PRO A 47 1.41 -11.77 -30.39
N SER A 48 2.65 -12.11 -30.72
CA SER A 48 3.27 -13.37 -30.30
C SER A 48 3.33 -13.52 -28.78
N TRP A 49 3.55 -12.43 -28.05
CA TRP A 49 3.59 -12.40 -26.59
C TRP A 49 2.22 -12.68 -25.95
N LEU A 50 1.11 -12.41 -26.65
CA LEU A 50 -0.24 -12.53 -26.11
C LEU A 50 -0.74 -13.99 -26.14
N ARG A 51 -0.30 -14.78 -27.11
CA ARG A 51 -0.67 -16.19 -27.27
C ARG A 51 -0.45 -17.05 -26.02
N PRO A 52 0.74 -17.05 -25.38
CA PRO A 52 0.93 -17.82 -24.16
C PRO A 52 0.01 -17.37 -23.02
N LEU A 53 -0.34 -16.08 -22.92
CA LEU A 53 -1.26 -15.58 -21.90
C LEU A 53 -2.70 -16.05 -22.13
N ILE A 54 -3.16 -16.10 -23.38
CA ILE A 54 -4.46 -16.68 -23.73
C ILE A 54 -4.51 -18.16 -23.32
N ILE A 55 -3.45 -18.91 -23.63
CA ILE A 55 -3.36 -20.33 -23.25
C ILE A 55 -3.42 -20.48 -21.72
N MET A 56 -2.66 -19.66 -20.98
CA MET A 56 -2.70 -19.65 -19.51
C MET A 56 -4.09 -19.26 -18.97
N GLY A 57 -4.78 -18.32 -19.61
CA GLY A 57 -6.15 -17.92 -19.25
C GLY A 57 -7.15 -19.06 -19.39
N ILE A 58 -7.14 -19.73 -20.54
CA ILE A 58 -8.00 -20.90 -20.82
C ILE A 58 -7.73 -22.01 -19.81
N ARG A 59 -6.46 -22.24 -19.45
CA ARG A 59 -6.05 -23.24 -18.45
C ARG A 59 -6.32 -22.81 -17.00
N ARG A 60 -6.84 -21.60 -16.77
CA ARG A 60 -7.02 -20.98 -15.44
C ARG A 60 -5.72 -20.87 -14.64
N GLU A 61 -4.61 -20.74 -15.36
CA GLU A 61 -3.25 -20.54 -14.84
C GLU A 61 -2.91 -19.05 -14.72
N LEU A 62 -3.67 -18.15 -15.37
CA LEU A 62 -3.73 -16.72 -15.06
C LEU A 62 -4.44 -16.51 -13.72
N LYS A 63 -3.88 -17.05 -12.64
CA LYS A 63 -4.31 -16.70 -11.29
C LYS A 63 -3.69 -15.37 -10.96
N ALA A 64 -4.52 -14.36 -10.71
CA ALA A 64 -4.07 -13.15 -10.05
C ALA A 64 -3.20 -13.55 -8.84
N LYS A 65 -2.01 -12.95 -8.72
CA LYS A 65 -1.16 -13.17 -7.54
C LYS A 65 -2.06 -13.00 -6.32
N ARG A 66 -2.29 -14.08 -5.57
CA ARG A 66 -2.92 -14.05 -4.24
C ARG A 66 -1.93 -13.36 -3.29
N GLY A 67 -1.78 -12.06 -3.47
CA GLY A 67 -1.02 -11.17 -2.61
C GLY A 67 -1.99 -10.14 -2.03
N ARG A 68 -1.62 -9.58 -0.88
CA ARG A 68 -2.31 -8.40 -0.34
C ARG A 68 -2.29 -7.32 -1.44
N PRO A 69 -3.43 -6.72 -1.81
CA PRO A 69 -3.43 -5.64 -2.77
C PRO A 69 -2.43 -4.55 -2.33
N PRO A 70 -1.70 -3.92 -3.26
CA PRO A 70 -0.76 -2.87 -2.92
C PRO A 70 -1.49 -1.80 -2.12
N LYS A 71 -0.90 -1.38 -0.97
CA LYS A 71 -1.46 -0.30 -0.14
C LYS A 71 -1.68 0.91 -1.05
N SER A 72 -2.86 1.53 -1.00
CA SER A 72 -3.12 2.74 -1.81
C SER A 72 -2.04 3.79 -1.54
N LEU A 73 -1.67 4.58 -2.55
CA LEU A 73 -0.64 5.59 -2.42
C LEU A 73 -0.96 6.58 -1.29
N CYS A 74 -2.23 6.95 -1.14
CA CYS A 74 -2.70 7.77 -0.02
C CYS A 74 -2.46 7.09 1.35
N ALA A 75 -2.76 5.79 1.48
CA ALA A 75 -2.49 5.05 2.72
C ALA A 75 -0.99 4.92 3.02
N GLN A 76 -0.14 4.80 1.99
CA GLN A 76 1.32 4.80 2.17
C GLN A 76 1.85 6.16 2.62
N LEU A 77 1.37 7.25 2.01
CA LEU A 77 1.77 8.60 2.38
C LEU A 77 1.40 8.93 3.84
N ARG A 78 0.18 8.59 4.26
CA ARG A 78 -0.24 8.76 5.67
C ARG A 78 0.63 7.95 6.62
N LEU A 79 0.98 6.73 6.26
CA LEU A 79 1.88 5.90 7.06
C LEU A 79 3.26 6.55 7.18
N TRP A 80 3.84 7.05 6.08
CA TRP A 80 5.15 7.71 6.13
C TRP A 80 5.15 9.00 6.94
N ALA A 81 4.10 9.82 6.80
CA ALA A 81 3.94 11.03 7.61
C ALA A 81 3.88 10.69 9.10
N ALA A 82 3.01 9.74 9.49
CA ALA A 82 2.87 9.27 10.86
C ALA A 82 4.20 8.70 11.42
N MET A 83 4.96 7.95 10.61
CA MET A 83 6.27 7.44 11.00
C MET A 83 7.30 8.56 11.21
N GLY A 84 7.25 9.62 10.38
CA GLY A 84 8.10 10.80 10.53
C GLY A 84 7.85 11.56 11.83
N GLU A 85 6.58 11.65 12.24
CA GLU A 85 6.17 12.34 13.47
C GLU A 85 6.36 11.52 14.74
N TYR A 86 6.48 10.19 14.63
CA TYR A 86 6.55 9.26 15.75
C TYR A 86 7.56 9.65 16.84
N ARG A 87 8.77 10.06 16.45
CA ARG A 87 9.81 10.43 17.42
C ARG A 87 9.46 11.70 18.20
N ALA A 88 8.86 12.69 17.54
CA ALA A 88 8.47 13.94 18.18
C ALA A 88 7.32 13.72 19.15
N VAL A 89 6.30 12.96 18.74
CA VAL A 89 5.15 12.62 19.60
C VAL A 89 5.61 11.78 20.79
N LEU A 90 6.52 10.83 20.59
CA LEU A 90 7.09 10.03 21.67
C LEU A 90 7.80 10.90 22.72
N ALA A 91 8.65 11.84 22.28
CA ALA A 91 9.36 12.74 23.17
C ALA A 91 8.40 13.63 23.97
N GLN A 92 7.37 14.17 23.33
CA GLN A 92 6.35 15.00 23.99
C GLN A 92 5.60 14.23 25.09
N ILE A 93 5.26 12.96 24.84
CA ILE A 93 4.58 12.12 25.83
C ILE A 93 5.53 11.81 27.00
N GLN A 94 6.79 11.50 26.73
CA GLN A 94 7.80 11.22 27.77
C GLN A 94 8.05 12.46 28.65
N ASP A 95 8.27 13.62 28.05
CA ASP A 95 8.45 14.89 28.79
C ASP A 95 7.21 15.22 29.64
N GLY A 96 6.02 14.89 29.13
CA GLY A 96 4.76 15.07 29.86
C GLY A 96 4.63 14.14 31.06
N ASP A 97 5.03 12.88 30.91
CA ASP A 97 5.03 11.89 31.99
C ASP A 97 6.03 12.28 33.10
N ASP A 98 7.23 12.73 32.74
CA ASP A 98 8.29 13.12 33.68
C ASP A 98 7.83 14.29 34.55
N LYS A 99 7.31 15.36 33.95
CA LYS A 99 6.75 16.53 34.66
C LYS A 99 5.57 16.16 35.55
N GLN A 100 4.76 15.19 35.13
CA GLN A 100 3.58 14.78 35.85
C GLN A 100 3.90 13.84 37.02
N SER A 101 5.00 13.07 36.91
CA SER A 101 5.57 12.27 37.99
C SER A 101 6.10 13.15 39.12
N GLU A 102 6.81 14.23 38.79
CA GLU A 102 7.34 15.19 39.77
C GLU A 102 6.24 15.91 40.57
N ALA A 103 5.07 16.13 39.95
CA ALA A 103 3.98 16.93 40.53
C ALA A 103 2.90 16.12 41.28
N ARG A 104 2.87 14.79 41.16
CA ARG A 104 1.75 13.96 41.65
C ARG A 104 2.01 13.31 43.00
N SER A 105 0.98 13.33 43.85
CA SER A 105 0.92 12.49 45.04
C SER A 105 0.78 11.00 44.66
N ALA A 106 1.26 10.11 45.52
CA ALA A 106 1.24 8.64 45.30
C ALA A 106 -0.15 8.07 44.96
N HIS A 107 -1.22 8.77 45.34
CA HIS A 107 -2.59 8.38 45.04
C HIS A 107 -3.02 8.73 43.60
N ALA A 108 -2.54 9.85 43.04
CA ALA A 108 -2.83 10.27 41.66
C ALA A 108 -2.02 9.48 40.63
N ALA A 109 -0.82 9.01 41.00
CA ALA A 109 0.01 8.15 40.15
C ALA A 109 -0.69 6.82 39.79
N ARG A 110 -1.56 6.31 40.67
CA ARG A 110 -2.31 5.06 40.43
C ARG A 110 -3.43 5.18 39.40
N ALA A 111 -3.92 6.40 39.13
CA ALA A 111 -5.00 6.66 38.18
C ALA A 111 -4.50 7.02 36.76
N ALA A 112 -3.19 7.16 36.57
CA ALA A 112 -2.61 7.46 35.26
C ALA A 112 -2.68 6.24 34.33
N ASP A 113 -2.79 6.49 33.02
CA ASP A 113 -2.70 5.43 32.00
C ASP A 113 -1.31 4.77 32.09
N GLN A 114 -1.26 3.54 32.61
CA GLN A 114 -0.02 2.82 32.90
C GLN A 114 0.66 2.28 31.64
N ARG A 115 0.08 2.51 30.45
CA ARG A 115 0.64 2.01 29.20
C ARG A 115 1.95 2.75 28.85
N PRO A 116 2.95 2.03 28.32
CA PRO A 116 4.23 2.64 27.92
C PRO A 116 4.05 3.80 26.93
N ALA A 117 4.89 4.83 27.06
CA ALA A 117 4.84 6.03 26.21
C ALA A 117 4.91 5.70 24.70
N HIS A 118 5.70 4.68 24.32
CA HIS A 118 5.83 4.24 22.93
C HIS A 118 4.55 3.62 22.36
N GLU A 119 3.74 2.94 23.18
CA GLU A 119 2.44 2.41 22.78
C GLU A 119 1.41 3.53 22.67
N ARG A 120 1.38 4.46 23.64
CA ARG A 120 0.50 5.63 23.61
C ARG A 120 0.78 6.53 22.39
N ALA A 121 2.04 6.77 22.08
CA ALA A 121 2.45 7.51 20.88
C ALA A 121 1.98 6.82 19.59
N ALA A 122 2.17 5.51 19.48
CA ALA A 122 1.73 4.73 18.33
C ALA A 122 0.20 4.73 18.18
N GLU A 123 -0.54 4.57 19.28
CA GLU A 123 -2.00 4.61 19.26
C GLU A 123 -2.53 6.00 18.87
N HIS A 124 -1.92 7.06 19.40
CA HIS A 124 -2.25 8.45 19.03
C HIS A 124 -2.12 8.66 17.53
N LEU A 125 -0.97 8.32 16.94
CA LEU A 125 -0.69 8.53 15.53
C LEU A 125 -1.56 7.65 14.61
N VAL A 126 -1.83 6.39 14.99
CA VAL A 126 -2.75 5.54 14.23
C VAL A 126 -4.14 6.16 14.16
N ARG A 127 -4.64 6.75 15.25
CA ARG A 127 -5.96 7.40 15.29
C ARG A 127 -5.96 8.72 14.53
N GLU A 128 -4.99 9.58 14.77
CA GLU A 128 -4.84 10.90 14.15
C GLU A 128 -4.77 10.80 12.62
N TRP A 129 -3.88 9.93 12.13
CA TRP A 129 -3.68 9.70 10.70
C TRP A 129 -4.70 8.75 10.08
N ARG A 130 -5.66 8.24 10.87
CA ARG A 130 -6.70 7.27 10.47
C ARG A 130 -6.11 6.10 9.70
N LEU A 131 -5.04 5.52 10.23
CA LEU A 131 -4.34 4.43 9.56
C LEU A 131 -5.19 3.15 9.63
N PRO A 132 -5.34 2.40 8.52
CA PRO A 132 -6.10 1.14 8.51
C PRO A 132 -5.27 -0.01 9.07
N MET A 133 -4.70 0.16 10.27
CA MET A 133 -3.89 -0.82 10.97
C MET A 133 -3.93 -0.63 12.49
N SER A 134 -3.50 -1.64 13.24
CA SER A 134 -3.35 -1.53 14.69
C SER A 134 -2.08 -0.76 15.07
N TRP A 135 -2.03 -0.19 16.27
CA TRP A 135 -0.81 0.43 16.82
C TRP A 135 0.37 -0.54 16.87
N ARG A 136 0.13 -1.84 17.11
CA ARG A 136 1.16 -2.89 17.06
C ARG A 136 1.75 -3.05 15.66
N SER A 137 0.89 -3.09 14.65
CA SER A 137 1.30 -3.15 13.25
C SER A 137 2.09 -1.91 12.85
N PHE A 138 1.69 -0.74 13.34
CA PHE A 138 2.42 0.51 13.13
C PHE A 138 3.82 0.47 13.76
N LEU A 139 3.95 0.02 15.00
CA LEU A 139 5.26 -0.15 15.64
C LEU A 139 6.16 -1.12 14.86
N ASN A 140 5.61 -2.23 14.36
CA ASN A 140 6.38 -3.15 13.53
C ASN A 140 6.91 -2.47 12.26
N GLU A 141 6.12 -1.61 11.62
CA GLU A 141 6.56 -0.83 10.44
C GLU A 141 7.64 0.20 10.82
N VAL A 142 7.52 0.85 11.98
CA VAL A 142 8.54 1.77 12.52
C VAL A 142 9.85 1.04 12.80
N HIS A 143 9.80 -0.13 13.42
CA HIS A 143 10.98 -0.92 13.76
C HIS A 143 11.61 -1.59 12.54
N SER A 144 10.81 -1.99 11.54
CA SER A 144 11.29 -2.60 10.31
C SER A 144 12.02 -1.63 9.37
N LYS A 145 11.87 -0.30 9.57
CA LYS A 145 12.52 0.74 8.76
C LYS A 145 13.73 1.41 9.43
N LYS A 146 14.14 0.95 10.61
CA LYS A 146 15.43 1.31 11.22
C LYS A 146 16.55 0.54 10.53
#